data_AF-A0A0D2QU72-F1
#
_entry.id   AF-A0A0D2QU72-F1
#
_cell.length_a   1.000
_cell.length_b   1.000
_cell.length_c   1.000
_cell.angle_alpha   90.00
_cell.angle_beta   90.00
_cell.angle_gamma   90.00
#
_symmetry.space_group_name_H-M   'P 1'
#
loop_
_entity.id
_entity.type
_entity.pdbx_description
1 polymer ?
#
loop_
_entity_poly.entity_id
_entity_poly.type
_entity_poly.pdbx_seq_one_letter_code
_entity_poly.pdbx_strand_id
1 'polypeptide(L)'
;MEAKLFLLTCSLPLQPLLPTCNMRLSRFKTTSPSKTVLRRCMNQEEQLLEGMPKEYYDDEWQARQREKTKELHRRRREEEEEEERKVEEYREIGMRLKGYPQEDVVRARKLVSSFITAEEEVEEKIEEAAERGELTELVLMVIWNRLDLARRDDEKDAIRSLDLLYRRVETEILKREASPAMRLLNDLLNMHDGFDNEGWLKECKKRMVETFPREDPFSILVPAGFDIDKVSYYLFILIMNLHIYTWMWNQWLQGKVLVACRFRNRKRAHRRKSHPSKVRLHSQLSMQ
;
A
#
# COMPACT_ATOMS: atom_id res chain seq x y z
N MET A 1 -6.02 -25.13 50.16
CA MET A 1 -5.10 -24.34 49.32
C MET A 1 -5.89 -23.15 48.83
N GLU A 2 -5.58 -21.98 49.38
CA GLU A 2 -6.32 -20.73 49.24
C GLU A 2 -6.16 -20.15 47.82
N ALA A 3 -7.27 -19.88 47.13
CA ALA A 3 -7.30 -19.25 45.82
C ALA A 3 -7.24 -17.72 45.98
N LYS A 4 -6.16 -17.09 45.54
CA LYS A 4 -6.04 -15.63 45.44
C LYS A 4 -6.48 -15.17 44.06
N LEU A 5 -7.68 -14.61 43.98
CA LEU A 5 -8.18 -13.83 42.85
C LEU A 5 -7.47 -12.47 42.85
N PHE A 6 -6.65 -12.20 41.83
CA PHE A 6 -6.10 -10.87 41.59
C PHE A 6 -7.06 -10.11 40.67
N LEU A 7 -7.88 -9.24 41.27
CA LEU A 7 -8.60 -8.16 40.60
C LEU A 7 -7.62 -6.98 40.43
N LEU A 8 -7.21 -6.70 39.20
CA LEU A 8 -6.46 -5.49 38.84
C LEU A 8 -7.42 -4.46 38.24
N THR A 9 -8.01 -3.63 39.10
CA THR A 9 -8.74 -2.42 38.71
C THR A 9 -7.74 -1.28 38.55
N CYS A 10 -7.38 -0.94 37.32
CA CYS A 10 -6.64 0.28 37.00
C CYS A 10 -7.63 1.41 36.67
N SER A 11 -7.85 2.32 37.62
CA SER A 11 -8.52 3.60 37.39
C SER A 11 -7.59 4.74 37.84
N LEU A 12 -7.04 5.48 36.86
CA LEU A 12 -6.44 6.80 37.10
C LEU A 12 -7.56 7.85 37.16
N PRO A 13 -7.65 8.69 38.20
CA PRO A 13 -8.32 9.97 38.10
C PRO A 13 -7.31 11.10 37.82
N LEU A 14 -7.76 12.01 36.95
CA LEU A 14 -7.12 13.22 36.50
C LEU A 14 -6.65 14.13 37.66
N GLN A 15 -5.55 14.84 37.40
CA GLN A 15 -5.12 16.01 38.17
C GLN A 15 -6.14 17.16 38.12
N PRO A 16 -6.25 17.94 39.21
CA PRO A 16 -6.60 19.35 39.10
C PRO A 16 -5.51 20.26 39.68
N LEU A 17 -5.05 21.18 38.81
CA LEU A 17 -4.96 22.63 39.01
C LEU A 17 -4.27 23.18 40.28
N LEU A 18 -3.17 23.89 40.01
CA LEU A 18 -2.46 24.87 40.85
C LEU A 18 -3.40 25.81 41.64
N PRO A 19 -3.00 26.23 42.86
CA PRO A 19 -3.42 27.51 43.41
C PRO A 19 -2.26 28.53 43.48
N THR A 20 -2.50 29.59 42.73
CA THR A 20 -2.21 31.02 42.90
C THR A 20 -1.42 31.49 44.13
N CYS A 21 -0.35 32.24 43.82
CA CYS A 21 0.36 33.20 44.65
C CYS A 21 -0.52 34.01 45.61
N ASN A 22 -0.09 34.15 46.86
CA ASN A 22 -0.47 35.27 47.74
C ASN A 22 0.71 35.63 48.65
N MET A 23 1.60 36.49 48.14
CA MET A 23 2.55 37.26 48.94
C MET A 23 1.79 38.33 49.74
N ARG A 24 1.54 38.08 51.03
CA ARG A 24 1.15 39.15 51.97
C ARG A 24 2.41 39.81 52.53
N LEU A 25 2.82 40.92 51.91
CA LEU A 25 3.74 41.87 52.55
C LEU A 25 3.04 42.51 53.75
N SER A 26 3.51 42.18 54.96
CA SER A 26 3.20 42.93 56.17
C SER A 26 4.02 44.23 56.19
N ARG A 27 3.32 45.36 56.07
CA ARG A 27 3.87 46.72 56.19
C ARG A 27 4.08 47.05 57.67
N PHE A 28 5.28 46.79 58.19
CA PHE A 28 5.68 47.32 59.49
C PHE A 28 6.13 48.78 59.34
N LYS A 29 5.38 49.68 59.99
CA LYS A 29 5.72 51.10 60.15
C LYS A 29 6.92 51.20 61.09
N THR A 30 8.06 51.69 60.59
CA THR A 30 9.20 52.06 61.41
C THR A 30 9.07 53.52 61.84
N THR A 31 8.71 53.72 63.11
CA THR A 31 8.86 55.01 63.79
C THR A 31 10.30 55.09 64.28
N SER A 32 11.05 56.07 63.78
CA SER A 32 12.39 56.42 64.22
C SER A 32 12.40 57.03 65.63
N PRO A 33 13.42 56.72 66.44
CA PRO A 33 14.08 57.77 67.21
C PRO A 33 15.59 57.84 66.91
N SER A 34 16.10 59.06 67.04
CA SER A 34 17.43 59.48 66.63
C SER A 34 18.53 59.05 67.61
N LYS A 35 19.71 58.78 67.02
CA LYS A 35 21.06 59.05 67.56
C LYS A 35 21.34 58.69 69.03
N THR A 36 22.06 57.58 69.21
CA THR A 36 23.19 57.54 70.14
C THR A 36 24.34 56.80 69.46
N VAL A 37 25.45 57.51 69.23
CA VAL A 37 26.70 56.95 68.73
C VAL A 37 27.28 56.10 69.85
N LEU A 38 27.18 54.77 69.73
CA LEU A 38 27.85 53.83 70.62
C LEU A 38 28.92 53.10 69.82
N ARG A 39 30.12 53.70 69.88
CA ARG A 39 31.39 53.18 69.43
C ARG A 39 31.61 51.81 70.09
N ARG A 40 31.42 50.70 69.35
CA ARG A 40 31.80 49.36 69.81
C ARG A 40 33.12 48.98 69.14
N CYS A 41 34.19 49.06 69.94
CA CYS A 41 35.50 48.53 69.62
C CYS A 41 35.39 47.04 69.27
N MET A 42 36.16 46.61 68.27
CA MET A 42 36.56 45.21 68.14
C MET A 42 37.28 44.82 69.42
N ASN A 43 36.83 43.75 70.08
CA ASN A 43 37.66 42.90 70.91
C ASN A 43 37.13 41.47 70.82
N GLN A 44 38.10 40.58 70.82
CA GLN A 44 38.12 39.17 70.51
C GLN A 44 37.07 38.28 71.21
N GLU A 45 36.85 37.14 70.55
CA GLU A 45 36.46 35.84 71.11
C GLU A 45 34.98 35.62 71.46
N GLU A 46 34.42 34.65 70.72
CA GLU A 46 33.48 33.64 71.23
C GLU A 46 32.28 34.14 72.04
N GLN A 47 31.37 34.85 71.37
CA GLN A 47 29.97 34.47 71.54
C GLN A 47 29.69 33.33 70.57
N LEU A 48 30.20 32.14 70.92
CA LEU A 48 29.68 30.88 70.41
C LEU A 48 28.16 30.97 70.50
N LEU A 49 27.46 31.00 69.36
CA LEU A 49 26.00 30.92 69.38
C LEU A 49 25.63 29.61 70.07
N GLU A 50 25.23 29.74 71.32
CA GLU A 50 24.78 28.68 72.21
C GLU A 50 23.52 28.06 71.60
N GLY A 51 23.72 26.92 70.92
CA GLY A 51 22.64 26.16 70.28
C GLY A 51 22.97 25.56 68.91
N MET A 52 24.08 25.96 68.25
CA MET A 52 24.51 25.37 66.98
C MET A 52 25.58 24.29 67.24
N PRO A 53 25.49 23.09 66.62
CA PRO A 53 26.53 22.06 66.74
C PRO A 53 27.92 22.61 66.38
N LYS A 54 28.95 22.24 67.15
CA LYS A 54 30.33 22.77 67.01
C LYS A 54 30.91 22.51 65.62
N GLU A 55 30.48 21.42 65.00
CA GLU A 55 30.82 20.97 63.66
C GLU A 55 30.42 21.99 62.58
N TYR A 56 29.45 22.88 62.85
CA TYR A 56 29.03 23.90 61.89
C TYR A 56 30.06 25.03 61.72
N TYR A 57 30.96 25.22 62.69
CA TYR A 57 32.04 26.23 62.64
C TYR A 57 33.33 25.68 62.02
N ASP A 58 33.42 24.38 61.78
CA ASP A 58 34.56 23.78 61.10
C ASP A 58 34.45 24.08 59.59
N ASP A 59 35.37 24.89 59.06
CA ASP A 59 35.41 25.25 57.64
C ASP A 59 35.47 24.02 56.73
N GLU A 60 36.13 22.95 57.18
CA GLU A 60 36.17 21.67 56.48
C GLU A 60 34.81 20.95 56.46
N TRP A 61 34.01 21.10 57.50
CA TRP A 61 32.67 20.52 57.56
C TRP A 61 31.71 21.28 56.64
N GLN A 62 31.79 22.62 56.63
CA GLN A 62 31.03 23.45 55.70
C GLN A 62 31.44 23.19 54.23
N ALA A 63 32.73 23.01 53.96
CA ALA A 63 33.23 22.65 52.65
C ALA A 63 32.69 21.29 52.19
N ARG A 64 32.69 20.28 53.07
CA ARG A 64 32.09 18.96 52.81
C ARG A 64 30.59 19.02 52.54
N GLN A 65 29.84 19.89 53.23
CA GLN A 65 28.41 20.11 52.92
C GLN A 65 28.21 20.75 51.54
N ARG A 66 28.98 21.79 51.20
CA ARG A 66 28.93 22.44 49.88
C ARG A 66 29.28 21.46 48.76
N GLU A 67 30.28 20.62 48.97
CA GLU A 67 30.68 19.57 48.04
C GLU A 67 29.58 18.52 47.87
N LYS A 68 28.96 18.07 48.97
CA LYS A 68 27.83 17.13 48.94
C LYS A 68 26.63 17.68 48.17
N THR A 69 26.31 18.97 48.34
CA THR A 69 25.25 19.64 47.58
C THR A 69 25.59 19.75 46.09
N LYS A 70 26.84 20.12 45.75
CA LYS A 70 27.31 20.16 44.35
C LYS A 70 27.26 18.79 43.68
N GLU A 71 27.69 17.75 44.39
CA GLU A 71 27.65 16.36 43.92
C GLU A 71 26.20 15.89 43.69
N LEU A 72 25.28 16.24 44.59
CA LEU A 72 23.86 15.91 44.41
C LEU A 72 23.26 16.64 43.19
N HIS A 73 23.59 17.92 42.99
CA HIS A 73 23.16 18.66 41.80
C HIS A 73 23.77 18.12 40.51
N ARG A 74 25.04 17.67 40.55
CA ARG A 74 25.69 17.01 39.42
C ARG A 74 24.95 15.73 39.04
N ARG A 75 24.66 14.88 40.02
CA ARG A 75 23.89 13.64 39.78
C ARG A 75 22.50 13.90 39.22
N ARG A 76 21.77 14.88 39.77
CA ARG A 76 20.46 15.26 39.23
C ARG A 76 20.54 15.74 37.79
N ARG A 77 21.55 16.55 37.45
CA ARG A 77 21.75 16.99 36.06
C ARG A 77 22.07 15.80 35.16
N GLU A 78 22.91 14.88 35.59
CA GLU A 78 23.22 13.66 34.82
C GLU A 78 21.97 12.79 34.61
N GLU A 79 21.15 12.62 35.65
CA GLU A 79 19.85 11.93 35.55
C GLU A 79 18.88 12.65 34.60
N GLU A 80 18.76 13.99 34.70
CA GLU A 80 17.95 14.81 33.81
C GLU A 80 18.42 14.70 32.35
N GLU A 81 19.73 14.72 32.08
CA GLU A 81 20.31 14.57 30.74
C GLU A 81 20.08 13.16 30.15
N GLU A 82 20.11 12.12 30.99
CA GLU A 82 19.77 10.76 30.58
C GLU A 82 18.27 10.60 30.28
N GLU A 83 17.41 11.22 31.09
CA GLU A 83 15.97 11.27 30.85
C GLU A 83 15.63 12.05 29.58
N GLU A 84 16.25 13.21 29.36
CA GLU A 84 16.09 14.01 28.14
C GLU A 84 16.51 13.22 26.89
N ARG A 85 17.62 12.47 26.98
CA ARG A 85 18.07 11.61 25.87
C ARG A 85 17.04 10.54 25.54
N LYS A 86 16.49 9.87 26.55
CA LYS A 86 15.42 8.87 26.38
C LYS A 86 14.17 9.53 25.77
N VAL A 87 13.75 10.68 26.27
CA VAL A 87 12.57 11.39 25.76
C VAL A 87 12.72 11.78 24.28
N GLU A 88 13.89 12.29 23.87
CA GLU A 88 14.12 12.66 22.47
C GLU A 88 14.10 11.42 21.56
N GLU A 89 14.61 10.29 22.05
CA GLU A 89 14.54 8.99 21.41
C GLU A 89 13.10 8.50 21.19
N TYR A 90 12.23 8.57 22.20
CA TYR A 90 10.79 8.26 22.05
C TYR A 90 10.08 9.21 21.09
N ARG A 91 10.47 10.49 21.12
CA ARG A 91 9.93 11.53 20.25
C ARG A 91 10.27 11.25 18.79
N GLU A 92 11.49 10.82 18.49
CA GLU A 92 11.93 10.46 17.14
C GLU A 92 11.07 9.35 16.54
N ILE A 93 10.81 8.27 17.30
CA ILE A 93 9.94 7.17 16.87
C ILE A 93 8.53 7.68 16.56
N GLY A 94 7.98 8.55 17.41
CA GLY A 94 6.66 9.14 17.23
C GLY A 94 6.55 10.00 15.97
N MET A 95 7.64 10.63 15.53
CA MET A 95 7.65 11.47 14.32
C MET A 95 7.69 10.68 13.00
N ARG A 96 8.10 9.40 13.00
CA ARG A 96 8.24 8.59 11.76
C ARG A 96 6.95 8.49 10.94
N LEU A 97 5.80 8.46 11.60
CA LEU A 97 4.48 8.35 10.94
C LEU A 97 3.87 9.70 10.54
N LYS A 98 4.51 10.84 10.84
CA LYS A 98 3.96 12.17 10.61
C LYS A 98 3.81 12.53 9.12
N GLY A 99 4.47 11.80 8.22
CA GLY A 99 4.40 12.01 6.77
C GLY A 99 3.23 11.31 6.06
N TYR A 100 2.46 10.48 6.76
CA TYR A 100 1.34 9.72 6.19
C TYR A 100 -0.01 10.39 6.45
N PRO A 101 -1.06 10.09 5.64
CA PRO A 101 -2.40 10.57 5.91
C PRO A 101 -2.87 10.13 7.31
N GLN A 102 -3.28 11.11 8.13
CA GLN A 102 -3.60 10.86 9.52
C GLN A 102 -4.76 9.87 9.69
N GLU A 103 -5.72 9.89 8.77
CA GLU A 103 -6.86 8.96 8.76
C GLU A 103 -6.41 7.51 8.63
N ASP A 104 -5.47 7.25 7.72
CA ASP A 104 -4.93 5.91 7.45
C ASP A 104 -4.12 5.42 8.66
N VAL A 105 -3.33 6.30 9.25
CA VAL A 105 -2.54 6.00 10.46
C VAL A 105 -3.46 5.66 11.64
N VAL A 106 -4.56 6.39 11.81
CA VAL A 106 -5.54 6.11 12.87
C VAL A 106 -6.25 4.78 12.62
N ARG A 107 -6.65 4.48 11.38
CA ARG A 107 -7.24 3.18 11.02
C ARG A 107 -6.27 2.03 11.28
N ALA A 108 -5.02 2.17 10.85
CA ALA A 108 -3.97 1.18 11.08
C ALA A 108 -3.73 0.96 12.59
N ARG A 109 -3.64 2.03 13.39
CA ARG A 109 -3.52 1.92 14.85
C ARG A 109 -4.71 1.17 15.47
N LYS A 110 -5.93 1.45 15.03
CA LYS A 110 -7.13 0.78 15.51
C LYS A 110 -7.11 -0.71 15.17
N LEU A 111 -6.67 -1.09 13.97
CA LEU A 111 -6.53 -2.49 13.56
C LEU A 111 -5.48 -3.22 14.40
N VAL A 112 -4.29 -2.64 14.58
CA VAL A 112 -3.24 -3.24 15.41
C VAL A 112 -3.71 -3.39 16.87
N SER A 113 -4.41 -2.40 17.41
CA SER A 113 -5.03 -2.52 18.73
C SER A 113 -6.09 -3.62 18.78
N SER A 114 -6.87 -3.81 17.72
CA SER A 114 -7.84 -4.91 17.63
C SER A 114 -7.14 -6.27 17.65
N PHE A 115 -6.03 -6.44 16.92
CA PHE A 115 -5.27 -7.69 16.90
C PHE A 115 -4.69 -8.04 18.27
N ILE A 116 -4.11 -7.06 18.96
CA ILE A 116 -3.57 -7.26 20.31
C ILE A 116 -4.69 -7.64 21.29
N THR A 117 -5.88 -7.07 21.12
CA THR A 117 -7.05 -7.36 21.98
C THR A 117 -7.67 -8.74 21.71
N ALA A 118 -7.54 -9.25 20.48
CA ALA A 118 -8.18 -10.49 20.05
C ALA A 118 -7.50 -11.77 20.60
N GLU A 119 -6.26 -11.68 21.08
CA GLU A 119 -5.44 -12.75 21.69
C GLU A 119 -5.52 -14.11 20.95
N GLU A 120 -6.52 -14.96 21.26
CA GLU A 120 -6.72 -16.29 20.65
C GLU A 120 -7.29 -16.21 19.22
N GLU A 121 -8.18 -15.26 18.94
CA GLU A 121 -8.83 -15.07 17.63
C GLU A 121 -8.04 -14.16 16.69
N VAL A 122 -6.78 -13.84 17.03
CA VAL A 122 -5.95 -12.90 16.27
C VAL A 122 -5.73 -13.36 14.84
N GLU A 123 -5.59 -14.67 14.62
CA GLU A 123 -5.37 -15.26 13.30
C GLU A 123 -6.57 -15.05 12.36
N GLU A 124 -7.77 -15.38 12.84
CA GLU A 124 -9.02 -15.17 12.09
C GLU A 124 -9.24 -13.69 11.79
N LYS A 125 -8.95 -12.80 12.75
CA LYS A 125 -9.04 -11.36 12.56
C LYS A 125 -8.05 -10.83 11.51
N ILE A 126 -6.86 -11.40 11.42
CA ILE A 126 -5.87 -11.05 10.38
C ILE A 126 -6.39 -11.50 9.01
N GLU A 127 -6.91 -12.72 8.89
CA GLU A 127 -7.47 -13.23 7.64
C GLU A 127 -8.67 -12.41 7.17
N GLU A 128 -9.61 -12.09 8.06
CA GLU A 128 -10.75 -11.20 7.76
C GLU A 128 -10.28 -9.82 7.28
N ALA A 129 -9.29 -9.23 7.95
CA ALA A 129 -8.73 -7.93 7.56
C ALA A 129 -8.02 -7.99 6.21
N ALA A 130 -7.39 -9.12 5.89
CA ALA A 130 -6.79 -9.38 4.60
C ALA A 130 -7.87 -9.48 3.50
N GLU A 131 -9.00 -10.13 3.77
CA GLU A 131 -10.15 -10.22 2.86
C GLU A 131 -10.77 -8.87 2.55
N ARG A 132 -10.90 -8.01 3.56
CA ARG A 132 -11.36 -6.63 3.39
C ARG A 132 -10.34 -5.72 2.68
N GLY A 133 -9.08 -6.15 2.54
CA GLY A 133 -8.01 -5.36 1.95
C GLY A 133 -7.50 -4.23 2.86
N GLU A 134 -7.70 -4.36 4.17
CA GLU A 134 -7.33 -3.35 5.17
C GLU A 134 -5.87 -3.51 5.64
N LEU A 135 -5.27 -4.68 5.42
CA LEU A 135 -3.85 -4.95 5.67
C LEU A 135 -3.00 -4.21 4.63
N THR A 136 -2.51 -3.05 5.04
CA THR A 136 -1.61 -2.20 4.24
C THR A 136 -0.21 -2.17 4.86
N GLU A 137 0.79 -1.76 4.08
CA GLU A 137 2.16 -1.53 4.57
C GLU A 137 2.20 -0.61 5.81
N LEU A 138 1.26 0.34 5.91
CA LEU A 138 1.16 1.23 7.05
C LEU A 138 0.87 0.49 8.36
N VAL A 139 0.14 -0.63 8.31
CA VAL A 139 -0.11 -1.50 9.47
C VAL A 139 1.20 -2.11 9.97
N LEU A 140 2.04 -2.63 9.06
CA LEU A 140 3.36 -3.16 9.40
C LEU A 140 4.22 -2.09 10.08
N MET A 141 4.20 -0.87 9.56
CA MET A 141 4.99 0.22 10.14
C MET A 141 4.49 0.67 11.52
N VAL A 142 3.18 0.60 11.77
CA VAL A 142 2.61 0.83 13.11
C VAL A 142 3.03 -0.28 14.08
N ILE A 143 3.00 -1.56 13.66
CA ILE A 143 3.49 -2.68 14.47
C ILE A 143 4.98 -2.51 14.76
N TRP A 144 5.77 -2.14 13.76
CA TRP A 144 7.21 -1.91 13.90
C TRP A 144 7.54 -0.78 14.87
N ASN A 145 6.79 0.32 14.86
CA ASN A 145 6.97 1.38 15.86
C ASN A 145 6.63 0.91 17.27
N ARG A 146 5.60 0.07 17.45
CA ARG A 146 5.30 -0.53 18.76
C ARG A 146 6.40 -1.49 19.21
N LEU A 147 6.97 -2.24 18.28
CA LEU A 147 8.09 -3.15 18.53
C LEU A 147 9.35 -2.39 18.94
N ASP A 148 9.66 -1.25 18.29
CA ASP A 148 10.81 -0.40 18.65
C ASP A 148 10.65 0.19 20.06
N LEU A 149 9.43 0.56 20.44
CA LEU A 149 9.12 0.99 21.82
C LEU A 149 9.34 -0.15 22.82
N ALA A 150 8.76 -1.33 22.57
CA ALA A 150 8.91 -2.49 23.45
C ALA A 150 10.36 -2.93 23.62
N ARG A 151 11.21 -2.76 22.59
CA ARG A 151 12.66 -3.01 22.67
C ARG A 151 13.39 -2.04 23.59
N ARG A 152 12.98 -0.78 23.66
CA ARG A 152 13.58 0.23 24.55
C ARG A 152 13.10 0.06 25.99
N ASP A 153 11.87 -0.40 26.17
CA ASP A 153 11.28 -0.69 27.49
C ASP A 153 11.71 -2.09 28.02
N ASP A 154 12.54 -2.84 27.28
CA ASP A 154 13.01 -4.20 27.60
C ASP A 154 11.87 -5.22 27.87
N GLU A 155 10.68 -5.00 27.28
CA GLU A 155 9.49 -5.83 27.45
C GLU A 155 9.54 -7.09 26.58
N LYS A 156 10.26 -8.13 27.03
CA LYS A 156 10.52 -9.37 26.27
C LYS A 156 9.27 -10.07 25.74
N ASP A 157 8.18 -10.08 26.49
CA ASP A 157 6.94 -10.75 26.07
C ASP A 157 6.21 -9.94 25.00
N ALA A 158 6.18 -8.61 25.12
CA ALA A 158 5.65 -7.72 24.09
C ALA A 158 6.47 -7.78 22.80
N ILE A 159 7.81 -7.85 22.91
CA ILE A 159 8.70 -8.03 21.75
C ILE A 159 8.34 -9.33 21.01
N ARG A 160 8.13 -10.43 21.74
CA ARG A 160 7.82 -11.74 21.14
C ARG A 160 6.45 -11.73 20.45
N SER A 161 5.41 -11.22 21.12
CA SER A 161 4.07 -11.18 20.56
C SER A 161 3.97 -10.24 19.35
N LEU A 162 4.61 -9.07 19.40
CA LEU A 162 4.65 -8.13 18.28
C LEU A 162 5.49 -8.64 17.10
N ASP A 163 6.59 -9.38 17.32
CA ASP A 163 7.37 -9.99 16.23
C ASP A 163 6.58 -11.09 15.50
N LEU A 164 5.84 -11.92 16.25
CA LEU A 164 4.94 -12.92 15.66
C LEU A 164 3.83 -12.24 14.84
N LEU A 165 3.21 -11.20 15.41
CA LEU A 165 2.19 -10.43 14.71
C LEU A 165 2.73 -9.77 13.43
N TYR A 166 3.91 -9.16 13.51
CA TYR A 166 4.58 -8.54 12.35
C TYR A 166 4.76 -9.56 11.22
N ARG A 167 5.38 -10.71 11.53
CA ARG A 167 5.64 -11.75 10.51
C ARG A 167 4.35 -12.29 9.91
N ARG A 168 3.32 -12.50 10.74
CA ARG A 168 2.05 -13.04 10.26
C ARG A 168 1.31 -12.07 9.34
N VAL A 169 1.31 -10.78 9.68
CA VAL A 169 0.73 -9.74 8.84
C VAL A 169 1.53 -9.56 7.55
N GLU A 170 2.87 -9.62 7.63
CA GLU A 170 3.77 -9.52 6.48
C GLU A 170 3.52 -10.67 5.49
N THR A 171 3.40 -11.91 5.97
CA THR A 171 3.10 -13.05 5.09
C THR A 171 1.74 -12.94 4.44
N GLU A 172 0.73 -12.40 5.13
CA GLU A 172 -0.61 -12.26 4.56
C GLU A 172 -0.67 -11.15 3.49
N ILE A 173 0.11 -10.07 3.66
CA ILE A 173 0.30 -9.05 2.62
C ILE A 173 0.99 -9.68 1.40
N LEU A 174 2.10 -10.41 1.60
CA LEU A 174 2.83 -11.07 0.52
C LEU A 174 1.97 -12.10 -0.23
N LYS A 175 1.10 -12.82 0.48
CA LYS A 175 0.15 -13.77 -0.12
C LYS A 175 -0.87 -13.09 -1.05
N ARG A 176 -1.27 -11.85 -0.73
CA ARG A 176 -2.16 -11.04 -1.58
C ARG A 176 -1.44 -10.47 -2.79
N GLU A 177 -0.22 -10.00 -2.61
CA GLU A 177 0.61 -9.42 -3.68
C GLU A 177 1.18 -10.48 -4.62
N ALA A 178 1.21 -11.74 -4.21
CA ALA A 178 1.71 -12.85 -5.00
C ALA A 178 1.05 -12.95 -6.39
N SER A 179 1.83 -13.40 -7.38
CA SER A 179 1.31 -13.59 -8.75
C SER A 179 0.16 -14.61 -8.76
N PRO A 180 -0.79 -14.50 -9.71
CA PRO A 180 -1.89 -15.48 -9.82
C PRO A 180 -1.40 -16.93 -9.90
N ALA A 181 -0.24 -17.17 -10.52
CA ALA A 181 0.37 -18.50 -10.61
C ALA A 181 0.84 -19.01 -9.26
N MET A 182 1.45 -18.15 -8.45
CA MET A 182 1.93 -18.50 -7.11
C MET A 182 0.78 -18.75 -6.14
N ARG A 183 -0.28 -17.94 -6.23
CA ARG A 183 -1.52 -18.15 -5.47
C ARG A 183 -2.17 -19.48 -5.82
N LEU A 184 -2.31 -19.77 -7.11
CA LEU A 184 -2.80 -21.06 -7.58
C LEU A 184 -1.95 -22.21 -7.04
N LEU A 185 -0.62 -22.13 -7.11
CA LEU A 185 0.24 -23.18 -6.59
C LEU A 185 0.00 -23.43 -5.08
N ASN A 186 -0.09 -22.37 -4.29
CA ASN A 186 -0.37 -22.47 -2.86
C ASN A 186 -1.72 -23.15 -2.59
N ASP A 187 -2.74 -22.79 -3.36
CA ASP A 187 -4.06 -23.42 -3.33
C ASP A 187 -4.03 -24.91 -3.69
N LEU A 188 -3.29 -25.28 -4.74
CA LEU A 188 -3.15 -26.67 -5.18
C LEU A 188 -2.45 -27.55 -4.14
N LEU A 189 -1.44 -26.99 -3.46
CA LEU A 189 -0.71 -27.68 -2.39
C LEU A 189 -1.60 -27.88 -1.16
N ASN A 190 -2.39 -26.88 -0.78
CA ASN A 190 -3.31 -26.97 0.36
C ASN A 190 -4.48 -27.95 0.12
N MET A 191 -4.87 -28.19 -1.13
CA MET A 191 -5.95 -29.14 -1.48
C MET A 191 -5.52 -30.60 -1.52
N HIS A 192 -4.22 -30.90 -1.47
CA HIS A 192 -3.75 -32.28 -1.66
C HIS A 192 -3.89 -33.11 -0.36
N ASP A 193 -5.04 -33.76 -0.19
CA ASP A 193 -5.35 -34.65 0.95
C ASP A 193 -4.58 -35.99 0.95
N GLY A 194 -3.82 -36.29 -0.12
CA GLY A 194 -2.95 -37.48 -0.20
C GLY A 194 -3.63 -38.82 -0.52
N PHE A 195 -4.97 -38.90 -0.46
CA PHE A 195 -5.71 -40.16 -0.67
C PHE A 195 -6.53 -40.20 -1.97
N ASP A 196 -7.08 -39.08 -2.46
CA ASP A 196 -7.91 -39.03 -3.68
C ASP A 196 -7.23 -38.24 -4.81
N ASN A 197 -6.35 -38.92 -5.54
CA ASN A 197 -5.63 -38.31 -6.66
C ASN A 197 -6.55 -37.92 -7.82
N GLU A 198 -7.66 -38.65 -8.05
CA GLU A 198 -8.52 -38.39 -9.21
C GLU A 198 -9.47 -37.22 -8.95
N GLY A 199 -10.04 -37.13 -7.74
CA GLY A 199 -10.79 -35.95 -7.28
C GLY A 199 -9.90 -34.71 -7.24
N TRP A 200 -8.69 -34.83 -6.69
CA TRP A 200 -7.71 -33.74 -6.66
C TRP A 200 -7.35 -33.23 -8.07
N LEU A 201 -7.10 -34.11 -9.04
CA LEU A 201 -6.77 -33.69 -10.41
C LEU A 201 -7.89 -32.90 -11.09
N LYS A 202 -9.16 -33.28 -10.83
CA LYS A 202 -10.34 -32.58 -11.37
C LYS A 202 -10.47 -31.17 -10.78
N GLU A 203 -10.27 -31.03 -9.48
CA GLU A 203 -10.32 -29.72 -8.81
C GLU A 203 -9.12 -28.84 -9.19
N CYS A 204 -7.93 -29.44 -9.36
CA CYS A 204 -6.76 -28.74 -9.90
C CYS A 204 -7.05 -28.15 -11.29
N LYS A 205 -7.61 -28.95 -12.19
CA LYS A 205 -7.95 -28.51 -13.55
C LYS A 205 -9.00 -27.39 -13.53
N LYS A 206 -9.97 -27.46 -12.63
CA LYS A 206 -10.99 -26.42 -12.45
C LYS A 206 -10.37 -25.10 -11.99
N ARG A 207 -9.57 -25.09 -10.92
CA ARG A 207 -8.90 -23.87 -10.42
C ARG A 207 -7.90 -23.28 -11.41
N MET A 208 -7.22 -24.11 -12.19
CA MET A 208 -6.37 -23.65 -13.29
C MET A 208 -7.17 -22.85 -14.33
N VAL A 209 -8.34 -23.36 -14.74
CA VAL A 209 -9.20 -22.69 -15.73
C VAL A 209 -9.82 -21.41 -15.17
N GLU A 210 -10.15 -21.38 -13.87
CA GLU A 210 -10.67 -20.18 -13.20
C GLU A 210 -9.60 -19.10 -13.04
N THR A 211 -8.37 -19.46 -12.67
CA THR A 211 -7.27 -18.51 -12.46
C THR A 211 -6.71 -17.99 -13.78
N PHE A 212 -6.59 -18.88 -14.77
CA PHE A 212 -6.09 -18.57 -16.11
C PHE A 212 -7.18 -18.92 -17.13
N PRO A 213 -8.17 -18.04 -17.33
CA PRO A 213 -9.15 -18.25 -18.38
C PRO A 213 -8.41 -18.39 -19.70
N ARG A 214 -8.79 -19.39 -20.51
CA ARG A 214 -8.21 -19.56 -21.83
C ARG A 214 -8.50 -18.30 -22.65
N GLU A 215 -7.44 -17.59 -23.01
CA GLU A 215 -7.51 -16.55 -24.01
C GLU A 215 -7.89 -17.21 -25.34
N ASP A 216 -9.08 -16.87 -25.88
CA ASP A 216 -9.50 -17.30 -27.20
C ASP A 216 -8.46 -16.79 -28.22
N PRO A 217 -7.91 -17.61 -29.14
CA PRO A 217 -6.88 -17.20 -30.10
C PRO A 217 -7.23 -15.94 -30.91
N PHE A 218 -8.51 -15.60 -31.03
CA PHE A 218 -8.96 -14.37 -31.68
C PHE A 218 -8.82 -13.12 -30.80
N SER A 219 -8.76 -13.24 -29.47
CA SER A 219 -8.60 -12.13 -28.51
C SER A 219 -7.16 -11.62 -28.41
N ILE A 220 -6.17 -12.46 -28.70
CA ILE A 220 -4.73 -12.08 -28.72
C ILE A 220 -4.38 -11.29 -29.99
N LEU A 221 -5.08 -11.56 -31.10
CA LEU A 221 -4.82 -10.96 -32.41
C LEU A 221 -5.60 -9.65 -32.66
N VAL A 222 -6.58 -9.34 -31.81
CA VAL A 222 -7.49 -8.22 -32.02
C VAL A 222 -7.19 -7.08 -31.03
N PRO A 223 -6.70 -5.92 -31.51
CA PRO A 223 -6.59 -4.73 -30.67
C PRO A 223 -7.96 -4.33 -30.12
N ALA A 224 -7.98 -3.84 -28.87
CA ALA A 224 -9.19 -3.40 -28.19
C ALA A 224 -9.99 -2.39 -29.05
N GLY A 225 -11.13 -2.82 -29.59
CA GLY A 225 -12.01 -2.02 -30.44
C GLY A 225 -12.30 -2.58 -31.84
N PHE A 226 -11.74 -3.73 -32.23
CA PHE A 226 -12.06 -4.34 -33.53
C PHE A 226 -13.33 -5.20 -33.44
N ASP A 227 -14.42 -4.71 -34.02
CA ASP A 227 -15.71 -5.39 -34.11
C ASP A 227 -15.71 -6.35 -35.32
N ILE A 228 -15.55 -7.64 -35.04
CA ILE A 228 -15.45 -8.72 -36.04
C ILE A 228 -16.72 -8.80 -36.89
N ASP A 229 -17.86 -8.44 -36.32
CA ASP A 229 -19.15 -8.49 -37.01
C ASP A 229 -19.22 -7.48 -38.15
N LYS A 230 -18.64 -6.28 -37.98
CA LYS A 230 -18.57 -5.28 -39.08
C LYS A 230 -17.73 -5.76 -40.25
N VAL A 231 -16.62 -6.45 -40.00
CA VAL A 231 -15.70 -6.90 -41.06
C VAL A 231 -16.35 -7.97 -41.94
N SER A 232 -17.14 -8.87 -41.35
CA SER A 232 -17.93 -9.84 -42.12
C SER A 232 -18.94 -9.17 -43.05
N TYR A 233 -19.64 -8.12 -42.60
CA TYR A 233 -20.56 -7.37 -43.47
C TYR A 233 -19.84 -6.65 -44.61
N TYR A 234 -18.71 -5.97 -44.35
CA TYR A 234 -17.97 -5.28 -45.41
C TYR A 234 -17.33 -6.25 -46.42
N LEU A 235 -16.83 -7.40 -45.96
CA LEU A 235 -16.28 -8.43 -46.84
C LEU A 235 -17.37 -9.07 -47.71
N PHE A 236 -18.55 -9.34 -47.14
CA PHE A 236 -19.71 -9.84 -47.88
C PHE A 236 -20.19 -8.83 -48.93
N ILE A 237 -20.25 -7.54 -48.59
CA ILE A 237 -20.60 -6.46 -49.52
C ILE A 237 -19.54 -6.34 -50.63
N LEU A 238 -18.25 -6.44 -50.33
CA LEU A 238 -17.17 -6.39 -51.32
C LEU A 238 -17.23 -7.57 -52.29
N ILE A 239 -17.47 -8.79 -51.78
CA ILE A 239 -17.61 -9.99 -52.60
C ILE A 239 -18.84 -9.88 -53.50
N MET A 240 -19.98 -9.41 -52.96
CA MET A 240 -21.20 -9.20 -53.75
C MET A 240 -21.00 -8.14 -54.83
N ASN A 241 -20.34 -7.03 -54.52
CA ASN A 241 -20.03 -6.00 -55.52
C ASN A 241 -19.09 -6.53 -56.61
N LEU A 242 -18.03 -7.26 -56.24
CA LEU A 242 -17.11 -7.85 -57.21
C LEU A 242 -17.82 -8.83 -58.16
N HIS A 243 -18.79 -9.59 -57.63
CA HIS A 243 -19.62 -10.50 -58.43
C HIS A 243 -20.56 -9.75 -59.39
N ILE A 244 -21.12 -8.61 -58.96
CA ILE A 244 -21.94 -7.74 -59.81
C ILE A 244 -21.09 -7.10 -60.92
N TYR A 245 -19.89 -6.61 -60.60
CA TYR A 245 -18.99 -6.03 -61.59
C TYR A 245 -18.52 -7.05 -62.62
N THR A 246 -18.21 -8.29 -62.20
CA THR A 246 -17.86 -9.38 -63.13
C THR A 246 -19.05 -9.81 -63.98
N TRP A 247 -20.26 -9.83 -63.44
CA TRP A 247 -21.48 -10.11 -64.19
C TRP A 247 -21.77 -9.02 -65.24
N MET A 248 -21.69 -7.74 -64.87
CA MET A 248 -21.84 -6.61 -65.80
C MET A 248 -20.75 -6.60 -66.88
N TRP A 249 -19.50 -6.90 -66.52
CA TRP A 249 -18.40 -7.01 -67.46
C TRP A 249 -18.62 -8.13 -68.48
N ASN A 250 -19.10 -9.30 -68.03
CA ASN A 250 -19.45 -10.41 -68.91
C ASN A 250 -20.63 -10.09 -69.83
N GLN A 251 -21.67 -9.41 -69.35
CA GLN A 251 -22.77 -8.93 -70.20
C GLN A 251 -22.29 -7.93 -71.25
N TRP A 252 -21.40 -7.01 -70.89
CA TRP A 252 -20.83 -6.05 -71.83
C TRP A 252 -19.93 -6.71 -72.88
N LEU A 253 -19.15 -7.73 -72.48
CA LEU A 253 -18.37 -8.54 -73.40
C LEU A 253 -19.28 -9.28 -74.41
N GLN A 254 -20.36 -9.90 -73.93
CA GLN A 254 -21.37 -10.57 -74.77
C GLN A 254 -22.05 -9.59 -75.73
N GLY A 255 -22.39 -8.38 -75.26
CA GLY A 255 -22.95 -7.30 -76.09
C GLY A 255 -21.99 -6.83 -77.19
N LYS A 256 -20.70 -6.71 -76.89
CA LYS A 256 -19.67 -6.35 -77.88
C LYS A 256 -19.43 -7.44 -78.93
N VAL A 257 -19.47 -8.72 -78.54
CA VAL A 257 -19.39 -9.84 -79.48
C VAL A 257 -20.59 -9.83 -80.44
N LEU A 258 -21.78 -9.50 -79.95
CA LEU A 258 -22.99 -9.39 -80.79
C LEU A 258 -22.90 -8.23 -81.81
N VAL A 259 -22.36 -7.07 -81.40
CA VAL A 259 -22.15 -5.91 -82.29
C VAL A 259 -21.05 -6.19 -83.33
N ALA A 260 -19.97 -6.86 -82.95
CA ALA A 260 -18.90 -7.27 -83.86
C ALA A 260 -19.39 -8.29 -84.91
N CYS A 261 -20.27 -9.23 -84.54
CA CYS A 261 -20.91 -10.16 -85.47
C CYS A 261 -21.86 -9.46 -86.46
N ARG A 262 -22.63 -8.46 -86.03
CA ARG A 262 -23.47 -7.64 -86.93
C ARG A 262 -22.65 -6.83 -87.93
N PHE A 263 -21.50 -6.30 -87.54
CA PHE A 263 -20.64 -5.52 -88.43
C PHE A 263 -19.92 -6.38 -89.49
N ARG A 264 -19.57 -7.64 -89.16
CA ARG A 264 -18.93 -8.57 -90.09
C ARG A 264 -19.88 -9.07 -91.20
N ASN A 265 -21.18 -9.23 -90.90
CA ASN A 265 -22.18 -9.62 -91.91
C ASN A 265 -22.56 -8.47 -92.86
N ARG A 266 -22.48 -7.21 -92.42
CA ARG A 266 -22.73 -6.05 -93.30
C ARG A 266 -21.63 -5.83 -94.34
N LYS A 267 -20.36 -6.15 -94.01
CA LYS A 267 -19.23 -6.09 -94.98
C LYS A 267 -19.25 -7.23 -96.02
N ARG A 268 -19.84 -8.39 -95.73
CA ARG A 268 -20.03 -9.46 -96.74
C ARG A 268 -21.18 -9.17 -97.72
N ALA A 269 -22.22 -8.45 -97.29
CA ALA A 269 -23.33 -8.06 -98.16
C ALA A 269 -22.93 -6.99 -99.20
N HIS A 270 -22.00 -6.08 -98.86
CA HIS A 270 -21.54 -5.06 -99.81
C HIS A 270 -20.53 -5.55 -100.85
N ARG A 271 -19.84 -6.68 -100.63
CA ARG A 271 -18.91 -7.26 -101.61
C ARG A 271 -19.58 -8.11 -102.70
N ARG A 272 -20.89 -8.33 -102.65
CA ARG A 272 -21.66 -9.10 -103.67
C ARG A 272 -22.37 -8.23 -104.71
N LYS A 273 -22.28 -6.89 -104.64
CA LYS A 273 -22.97 -5.96 -105.57
C LYS A 273 -22.04 -5.21 -106.52
N SER A 274 -20.76 -5.56 -106.60
CA SER A 274 -19.82 -4.92 -107.51
C SER A 274 -18.89 -5.95 -108.14
N HIS A 275 -19.36 -6.69 -109.14
CA HIS A 275 -18.60 -6.99 -110.35
C HIS A 275 -19.52 -7.51 -111.46
N PRO A 276 -19.50 -6.89 -112.66
CA PRO A 276 -20.29 -7.30 -113.80
C PRO A 276 -19.60 -8.43 -114.57
N SER A 277 -20.47 -9.22 -115.19
CA SER A 277 -20.25 -10.38 -116.05
C SER A 277 -19.16 -10.16 -117.12
N LYS A 278 -18.27 -11.13 -117.28
CA LYS A 278 -17.59 -11.37 -118.56
C LYS A 278 -17.78 -12.82 -118.98
N VAL A 279 -18.62 -12.97 -119.99
CA VAL A 279 -18.87 -14.17 -120.77
C VAL A 279 -17.59 -14.63 -121.45
N ARG A 280 -17.24 -15.91 -121.36
CA ARG A 280 -16.65 -16.63 -122.50
C ARG A 280 -16.87 -18.13 -122.40
N LEU A 281 -17.48 -18.62 -123.47
CA LEU A 281 -17.69 -19.99 -123.92
C LEU A 281 -16.42 -20.84 -123.81
N HIS A 282 -16.53 -22.13 -123.46
CA HIS A 282 -16.46 -23.24 -124.44
C HIS A 282 -16.50 -24.63 -123.77
N SER A 283 -17.12 -25.56 -124.49
CA SER A 283 -16.88 -27.01 -124.60
C SER A 283 -16.85 -27.85 -123.31
N GLN A 284 -17.84 -28.75 -123.12
CA GLN A 284 -17.92 -30.09 -123.71
C GLN A 284 -16.87 -31.08 -123.19
N LEU A 285 -17.34 -32.33 -123.02
CA LEU A 285 -16.62 -33.59 -122.83
C LEU A 285 -16.10 -33.78 -121.39
N SER A 286 -16.17 -34.95 -120.75
CA SER A 286 -16.58 -36.31 -121.09
C SER A 286 -16.44 -37.11 -119.79
N MET A 287 -17.22 -38.19 -119.65
CA MET A 287 -16.93 -39.48 -118.99
C MET A 287 -15.82 -39.49 -117.93
N GLN A 288 -16.03 -40.03 -116.72
CA GLN A 288 -16.46 -41.41 -116.45
C GLN A 288 -16.78 -41.55 -114.96
#